data_AF-A0A2K6FTS8-F1
#
_entry.id   AF-A0A2K6FTS8-F1
#
_cell.length_a   1.000
_cell.length_b   1.000
_cell.length_c   1.000
_cell.angle_alpha   90.00
_cell.angle_beta   90.00
_cell.angle_gamma   90.00
#
_symmetry.space_group_name_H-M   'P 1'
#
loop_
_entity.id
_entity.type
_entity.pdbx_description
1 polymer ?
#
loop_
_entity_poly.entity_id
_entity_poly.type
_entity_poly.pdbx_seq_one_letter_code
_entity_poly.pdbx_strand_id
1 'polypeptide(L)'
;NHSSSKSLMLSLIPLSRVHFQQNITFFFKNISFRIMVSWKGIYFILTLFCGSFFGSIFMLSPFLPLMFINPSWYRWINNRWAMQAAAYIFIHRKWKDDKSHFEDMIDYFCDIREPLQLLIFPEGTDLTENSKARSNDFAEKNGLQKYEYVLHPRTTGFTFVVDQLREGKNLDAVHDITVAYPHNIPQSEKHLLQGDFPMEIHFHVHRYPIDTLPTSKEDLQLWCHKRWEEKEERLRSFYQGEKNFYFTGQSVVPPCKSELRVFVVKLLSILYWTLFSPAMCLLIYLYSLVRWYFIITIVIFVLQERIFGGLEIIELACYRFLHKQPYLNSKKNK
;
A
#
# COMPACT_ATOMS: atom_id res chain seq x y z
N ASN A 1 -18.43 -22.99 -5.32
CA ASN A 1 -17.84 -22.75 -3.99
C ASN A 1 -16.32 -22.63 -4.04
N HIS A 2 -15.80 -21.49 -4.49
CA HIS A 2 -14.41 -21.10 -4.23
C HIS A 2 -14.34 -19.58 -4.13
N SER A 3 -14.68 -19.10 -2.93
CA SER A 3 -14.49 -17.71 -2.51
C SER A 3 -12.99 -17.50 -2.25
N SER A 4 -12.24 -17.18 -3.32
CA SER A 4 -10.90 -16.61 -3.16
C SER A 4 -11.05 -15.31 -2.38
N SER A 5 -10.59 -15.32 -1.13
CA SER A 5 -10.50 -14.15 -0.25
C SER A 5 -9.54 -13.15 -0.89
N LYS A 6 -10.06 -12.30 -1.77
CA LYS A 6 -9.32 -11.18 -2.32
C LYS A 6 -9.23 -10.16 -1.19
N SER A 7 -8.13 -10.10 -0.44
CA SER A 7 -7.86 -8.97 0.45
C SER A 7 -7.87 -7.70 -0.39
N LEU A 8 -8.49 -6.64 0.11
CA LEU A 8 -8.36 -5.32 -0.49
C LEU A 8 -7.11 -4.71 0.14
N MET A 9 -6.20 -4.26 -0.71
CA MET A 9 -5.01 -3.54 -0.31
C MET A 9 -5.34 -2.06 -0.34
N LEU A 10 -5.30 -1.39 0.80
CA LEU A 10 -4.97 0.03 0.78
C LEU A 10 -3.50 0.11 0.38
N SER A 11 -3.21 0.51 -0.86
CA SER A 11 -1.82 0.53 -1.31
C SER A 11 -1.14 1.79 -0.77
N LEU A 12 -0.12 1.65 0.07
CA LEU A 12 0.81 2.74 0.35
C LEU A 12 1.81 2.79 -0.80
N ILE A 13 1.46 3.41 -1.94
CA ILE A 13 2.44 3.52 -3.05
C ILE A 13 3.66 4.29 -2.53
N PRO A 14 4.89 3.72 -2.62
CA PRO A 14 6.09 4.40 -2.18
C PRO A 14 6.46 5.43 -3.25
N LEU A 15 5.94 6.65 -3.13
CA LEU A 15 6.49 7.79 -3.83
C LEU A 15 7.78 8.21 -3.12
N SER A 16 8.88 7.71 -3.69
CA SER A 16 10.27 8.08 -3.44
C SER A 16 10.92 7.54 -2.16
N ARG A 17 12.23 7.28 -2.26
CA ARG A 17 13.18 6.72 -1.28
C ARG A 17 13.08 7.20 0.18
N VAL A 18 12.29 8.22 0.48
CA VAL A 18 12.17 8.86 1.79
C VAL A 18 11.40 7.98 2.78
N HIS A 19 10.37 7.25 2.33
CA HIS A 19 9.50 6.49 3.26
C HIS A 19 10.04 5.13 3.72
N PHE A 20 10.78 4.39 2.89
CA PHE A 20 11.40 3.13 3.33
C PHE A 20 12.50 3.39 4.38
N GLN A 21 13.24 4.50 4.21
CA GLN A 21 14.22 4.94 5.19
C GLN A 21 13.53 5.49 6.46
N GLN A 22 12.38 6.17 6.34
CA GLN A 22 11.60 6.62 7.49
C GLN A 22 10.94 5.48 8.27
N ASN A 23 10.37 4.42 7.64
CA ASN A 23 9.82 3.26 8.36
C ASN A 23 10.90 2.50 9.16
N ILE A 24 12.09 2.38 8.58
CA ILE A 24 13.27 1.88 9.29
C ILE A 24 13.58 2.85 10.45
N THR A 25 13.80 4.14 10.18
CA THR A 25 14.11 5.17 11.19
C THR A 25 13.06 5.25 12.30
N PHE A 26 11.81 4.96 11.99
CA PHE A 26 10.65 4.98 12.88
C PHE A 26 10.62 3.77 13.83
N PHE A 27 10.90 2.56 13.33
CA PHE A 27 11.19 1.38 14.18
C PHE A 27 12.37 1.66 15.14
N PHE A 28 13.37 2.42 14.68
CA PHE A 28 14.51 2.87 15.50
C PHE A 28 14.19 3.96 16.51
N LYS A 29 13.20 4.83 16.23
CA LYS A 29 12.87 5.99 17.08
C LYS A 29 12.10 5.61 18.34
N ASN A 30 11.31 4.53 18.28
CA ASN A 30 10.46 4.04 19.38
C ASN A 30 11.03 2.85 20.16
N ILE A 31 12.10 2.21 19.68
CA ILE A 31 12.93 1.36 20.53
C ILE A 31 13.71 2.29 21.46
N SER A 32 13.26 2.38 22.72
CA SER A 32 13.85 3.21 23.77
C SER A 32 15.37 3.28 23.62
N PHE A 33 15.93 4.50 23.59
CA PHE A 33 17.36 4.79 23.45
C PHE A 33 18.25 3.96 24.40
N ARG A 34 17.68 3.41 25.48
CA ARG A 34 18.30 2.44 26.40
C ARG A 34 18.67 1.08 25.77
N ILE A 35 17.99 0.63 24.72
CA ILE A 35 18.32 -0.60 23.97
C ILE A 35 19.37 -0.31 22.89
N MET A 36 19.36 0.90 22.30
CA MET A 36 20.30 1.32 21.24
C MET A 36 21.78 1.38 21.67
N VAL A 37 22.08 1.46 22.97
CA VAL A 37 23.48 1.50 23.47
C VAL A 37 23.97 0.13 23.97
N SER A 38 23.15 -0.92 23.92
CA SER A 38 23.57 -2.28 24.27
C SER A 38 24.04 -3.03 23.03
N TRP A 39 25.13 -3.80 23.15
CA TRP A 39 25.59 -4.74 22.11
C TRP A 39 24.47 -5.68 21.63
N LYS A 40 23.50 -5.98 22.50
CA LYS A 40 22.30 -6.77 22.15
C LYS A 40 21.33 -6.01 21.24
N GLY A 41 21.19 -4.69 21.43
CA GLY A 41 20.36 -3.84 20.57
C GLY A 41 20.99 -3.64 19.20
N ILE A 42 22.31 -3.39 19.13
CA ILE A 42 23.04 -3.29 17.86
C ILE A 42 22.97 -4.60 17.08
N TYR A 43 23.10 -5.75 17.74
CA TYR A 43 22.93 -7.07 17.12
C TYR A 43 21.51 -7.28 16.60
N PHE A 44 20.48 -6.95 17.39
CA PHE A 44 19.08 -7.03 16.97
C PHE A 44 18.80 -6.15 15.74
N ILE A 45 19.34 -4.93 15.75
CA ILE A 45 19.25 -3.93 14.69
C ILE A 45 19.92 -4.40 13.40
N LEU A 46 21.13 -4.93 13.49
CA LEU A 46 21.84 -5.49 12.34
C LEU A 46 21.12 -6.73 11.81
N THR A 47 20.57 -7.56 12.70
CA THR A 47 19.79 -8.74 12.32
C THR A 47 18.46 -8.35 11.68
N LEU A 48 17.81 -7.29 12.13
CA LEU A 48 16.55 -6.79 11.58
C LEU A 48 16.76 -6.01 10.28
N PHE A 49 17.85 -5.25 10.16
CA PHE A 49 18.26 -4.60 8.91
C PHE A 49 18.68 -5.63 7.86
N CYS A 50 19.52 -6.61 8.22
CA CYS A 50 19.85 -7.72 7.34
C CYS A 50 18.60 -8.56 7.04
N GLY A 51 17.72 -8.82 8.01
CA GLY A 51 16.47 -9.55 7.81
C GLY A 51 15.41 -8.81 6.98
N SER A 52 15.39 -7.47 7.01
CA SER A 52 14.44 -6.65 6.24
C SER A 52 14.96 -6.33 4.84
N PHE A 53 16.19 -5.83 4.77
CA PHE A 53 16.84 -5.43 3.52
C PHE A 53 17.27 -6.65 2.70
N PHE A 54 17.88 -7.64 3.35
CA PHE A 54 18.16 -8.90 2.68
C PHE A 54 16.97 -9.84 2.72
N GLY A 55 16.11 -9.90 3.73
CA GLY A 55 14.99 -10.88 3.69
C GLY A 55 13.92 -10.56 2.65
N SER A 56 13.52 -9.31 2.42
CA SER A 56 12.56 -9.04 1.33
C SER A 56 13.19 -9.33 -0.05
N ILE A 57 14.44 -8.93 -0.27
CA ILE A 57 15.13 -9.10 -1.55
C ILE A 57 15.60 -10.56 -1.78
N PHE A 58 16.15 -11.21 -0.75
CA PHE A 58 16.59 -12.62 -0.77
C PHE A 58 15.45 -13.62 -0.63
N MET A 59 14.29 -13.27 -0.05
CA MET A 59 13.14 -14.18 -0.06
C MET A 59 12.40 -14.08 -1.38
N LEU A 60 12.23 -12.89 -1.96
CA LEU A 60 11.44 -12.76 -3.19
C LEU A 60 12.16 -13.28 -4.43
N SER A 61 13.49 -13.10 -4.53
CA SER A 61 14.26 -13.54 -5.72
C SER A 61 14.24 -15.07 -5.95
N PRO A 62 14.42 -15.95 -4.95
CA PRO A 62 14.28 -17.40 -5.12
C PRO A 62 12.85 -17.86 -5.38
N PHE A 63 11.85 -17.03 -5.05
CA PHE A 63 10.45 -17.28 -5.41
C PHE A 63 10.06 -16.71 -6.77
N LEU A 64 10.94 -15.98 -7.46
CA LEU A 64 10.67 -15.50 -8.83
C LEU A 64 10.29 -16.65 -9.80
N PRO A 65 10.91 -17.84 -9.74
CA PRO A 65 10.44 -19.00 -10.50
C PRO A 65 9.00 -19.43 -10.18
N LEU A 66 8.51 -19.25 -8.93
CA LEU A 66 7.11 -19.53 -8.57
C LEU A 66 6.14 -18.62 -9.32
N MET A 67 6.55 -17.43 -9.74
CA MET A 67 5.71 -16.58 -10.60
C MET A 67 5.28 -17.33 -11.87
N PHE A 68 6.16 -18.16 -12.43
CA PHE A 68 5.89 -18.93 -13.65
C PHE A 68 5.16 -20.26 -13.37
N ILE A 69 5.35 -20.85 -12.19
CA ILE A 69 4.75 -22.15 -11.82
C ILE A 69 3.35 -21.97 -11.21
N ASN A 70 3.22 -21.07 -10.25
CA ASN A 70 1.97 -20.80 -9.54
C ASN A 70 1.88 -19.32 -9.13
N PRO A 71 1.30 -18.47 -10.01
CA PRO A 71 1.16 -17.04 -9.76
C PRO A 71 0.41 -16.71 -8.47
N SER A 72 -0.52 -17.56 -8.04
CA SER A 72 -1.31 -17.35 -6.82
C SER A 72 -0.47 -17.52 -5.56
N TRP A 73 0.40 -18.53 -5.52
CA TRP A 73 1.34 -18.72 -4.41
C TRP A 73 2.41 -17.63 -4.39
N TYR A 74 2.96 -17.26 -5.55
CA TYR A 74 3.88 -16.14 -5.66
C TYR A 74 3.24 -14.85 -5.12
N ARG A 75 2.02 -14.53 -5.56
CA ARG A 75 1.27 -13.38 -5.04
C ARG A 75 0.99 -13.49 -3.55
N TRP A 76 0.64 -14.66 -3.03
CA TRP A 76 0.39 -14.84 -1.60
C TRP A 76 1.65 -14.56 -0.75
N ILE A 77 2.80 -15.14 -1.13
CA ILE A 77 4.07 -14.93 -0.42
C ILE A 77 4.54 -13.48 -0.58
N ASN A 78 4.62 -13.00 -1.83
CA ASN A 78 5.15 -11.68 -2.14
C ASN A 78 4.29 -10.57 -1.54
N ASN A 79 2.98 -10.60 -1.80
CA ASN A 79 2.10 -9.53 -1.33
C ASN A 79 1.99 -9.54 0.19
N ARG A 80 1.97 -10.69 0.86
CA ARG A 80 1.87 -10.68 2.32
C ARG A 80 3.16 -10.24 2.97
N TRP A 81 4.30 -10.83 2.64
CA TRP A 81 5.53 -10.54 3.36
C TRP A 81 6.09 -9.16 3.02
N ALA A 82 6.12 -8.78 1.74
CA ALA A 82 6.67 -7.49 1.34
C ALA A 82 5.79 -6.33 1.81
N MET A 83 4.47 -6.49 1.78
CA MET A 83 3.56 -5.38 2.11
C MET A 83 3.34 -5.25 3.62
N GLN A 84 3.38 -6.35 4.37
CA GLN A 84 3.47 -6.28 5.84
C GLN A 84 4.75 -5.57 6.28
N ALA A 85 5.88 -5.87 5.65
CA ALA A 85 7.15 -5.16 5.92
C ALA A 85 7.09 -3.67 5.53
N ALA A 86 6.17 -3.29 4.65
CA ALA A 86 5.91 -1.90 4.26
C ALA A 86 4.73 -1.26 5.02
N ALA A 87 4.25 -1.88 6.10
CA ALA A 87 3.17 -1.40 6.96
C ALA A 87 1.82 -1.15 6.25
N TYR A 88 1.50 -1.96 5.24
CA TYR A 88 0.19 -1.91 4.58
C TYR A 88 -0.86 -2.51 5.49
N ILE A 89 -1.99 -1.82 5.65
CA ILE A 89 -3.09 -2.33 6.48
C ILE A 89 -3.90 -3.37 5.70
N PHE A 90 -3.90 -4.61 6.17
CA PHE A 90 -4.68 -5.68 5.56
C PHE A 90 -6.12 -5.70 6.06
N ILE A 91 -7.08 -5.72 5.12
CA ILE A 91 -8.51 -5.82 5.44
C ILE A 91 -9.16 -7.04 4.76
N HIS A 92 -10.10 -7.67 5.47
CA HIS A 92 -10.87 -8.84 5.05
C HIS A 92 -12.17 -8.49 4.30
N ARG A 93 -12.42 -7.20 4.05
CA ARG A 93 -13.64 -6.67 3.39
C ARG A 93 -14.92 -6.96 4.18
N LYS A 94 -14.79 -7.14 5.49
CA LYS A 94 -15.89 -7.34 6.43
C LYS A 94 -15.75 -6.32 7.53
N TRP A 95 -16.56 -5.28 7.45
CA TRP A 95 -16.48 -4.14 8.36
C TRP A 95 -16.47 -4.53 9.85
N LYS A 96 -17.26 -5.54 10.24
CA LYS A 96 -17.32 -6.02 11.64
C LYS A 96 -15.98 -6.59 12.14
N ASP A 97 -15.23 -7.23 11.27
CA ASP A 97 -13.95 -7.89 11.61
C ASP A 97 -12.80 -6.88 11.49
N ASP A 98 -12.88 -6.00 10.49
CA ASP A 98 -11.79 -5.08 10.14
C ASP A 98 -11.77 -3.80 11.00
N LYS A 99 -12.93 -3.37 11.54
CA LYS A 99 -13.07 -2.07 12.20
C LYS A 99 -12.02 -1.86 13.31
N SER A 100 -11.94 -2.77 14.29
CA SER A 100 -11.05 -2.58 15.44
C SER A 100 -9.57 -2.61 15.04
N HIS A 101 -9.19 -3.49 14.13
CA HIS A 101 -7.82 -3.53 13.62
C HIS A 101 -7.45 -2.23 12.89
N PHE A 102 -8.39 -1.70 12.11
CA PHE A 102 -8.22 -0.47 11.35
C PHE A 102 -8.14 0.77 12.26
N GLU A 103 -8.94 0.83 13.34
CA GLU A 103 -8.82 1.86 14.41
C GLU A 103 -7.42 1.81 15.03
N ASP A 104 -7.02 0.62 15.49
CA ASP A 104 -5.75 0.46 16.19
C ASP A 104 -4.55 0.90 15.34
N MET A 105 -4.59 0.63 14.04
CA MET A 105 -3.54 1.03 13.11
C MET A 105 -3.54 2.55 12.87
N ILE A 106 -4.72 3.17 12.73
CA ILE A 106 -4.80 4.63 12.55
C ILE A 106 -4.35 5.34 13.82
N ASP A 107 -4.79 4.89 15.00
CA ASP A 107 -4.37 5.41 16.30
C ASP A 107 -2.85 5.30 16.47
N TYR A 108 -2.28 4.15 16.11
CA TYR A 108 -0.83 3.97 16.06
C TYR A 108 -0.16 5.00 15.17
N PHE A 109 -0.65 5.22 13.95
CA PHE A 109 -0.09 6.21 13.03
C PHE A 109 -0.26 7.65 13.51
N CYS A 110 -1.32 7.97 14.25
CA CYS A 110 -1.53 9.28 14.85
C CYS A 110 -0.57 9.52 16.04
N ASP A 111 -0.37 8.51 16.88
CA ASP A 111 0.48 8.61 18.06
C ASP A 111 1.96 8.83 17.71
N ILE A 112 2.40 8.24 16.60
CA ILE A 112 3.81 8.29 16.18
C ILE A 112 4.20 9.64 15.58
N ARG A 113 3.21 10.42 15.12
CA ARG A 113 3.36 11.77 14.55
C ARG A 113 4.35 11.86 13.38
N GLU A 114 4.51 10.78 12.63
CA GLU A 114 5.27 10.80 11.38
C GLU A 114 4.33 11.16 10.22
N PRO A 115 4.82 11.81 9.15
CA PRO A 115 4.00 12.15 7.99
C PRO A 115 3.35 10.90 7.37
N LEU A 116 2.02 10.82 7.49
CA LEU A 116 1.22 9.69 7.00
C LEU A 116 0.63 10.01 5.61
N GLN A 117 0.86 9.13 4.64
CA GLN A 117 0.18 9.16 3.36
C GLN A 117 -0.62 7.87 3.17
N LEU A 118 -1.94 7.92 3.35
CA LEU A 118 -2.81 6.76 3.15
C LEU A 118 -3.51 6.84 1.79
N LEU A 119 -3.36 5.80 0.98
CA LEU A 119 -4.04 5.69 -0.32
C LEU A 119 -5.13 4.60 -0.26
N ILE A 120 -6.34 5.01 -0.63
CA ILE A 120 -7.57 4.23 -0.54
C ILE A 120 -8.15 4.06 -1.95
N PHE A 121 -8.66 2.86 -2.23
CA PHE A 121 -9.52 2.60 -3.39
C PHE A 121 -10.93 2.25 -2.92
N PRO A 122 -11.84 3.24 -2.81
CA PRO A 122 -13.22 3.01 -2.37
C PRO A 122 -14.00 1.99 -3.23
N GLU A 123 -13.64 1.82 -4.50
CA GLU A 123 -14.22 0.81 -5.41
C GLU A 123 -13.92 -0.63 -4.95
N GLY A 124 -12.72 -0.81 -4.39
CA GLY A 124 -12.28 -2.07 -3.79
C GLY A 124 -11.92 -3.21 -4.73
N THR A 125 -11.89 -2.93 -6.03
CA THR A 125 -11.48 -3.88 -7.07
C THR A 125 -11.19 -3.13 -8.35
N ASP A 126 -10.46 -3.78 -9.26
CA ASP A 126 -10.22 -3.23 -10.59
C ASP A 126 -11.50 -3.20 -11.43
N LEU A 127 -11.57 -2.25 -12.36
CA LEU A 127 -12.61 -2.16 -13.37
C LEU A 127 -12.43 -3.28 -14.40
N THR A 128 -13.38 -4.21 -14.40
CA THR A 128 -13.48 -5.36 -15.31
C THR A 128 -14.94 -5.53 -15.68
N GLU A 129 -15.25 -6.22 -16.77
CA GLU A 129 -16.64 -6.49 -17.17
C GLU A 129 -17.49 -7.09 -16.04
N ASN A 130 -16.91 -8.01 -15.25
CA ASN A 130 -17.60 -8.64 -14.12
C ASN A 130 -17.80 -7.68 -12.93
N SER A 131 -16.80 -6.88 -12.57
CA SER A 131 -16.96 -5.90 -11.47
C SER A 131 -17.90 -4.76 -11.87
N LYS A 132 -17.89 -4.35 -13.15
CA LYS A 132 -18.81 -3.39 -13.73
C LYS A 132 -20.25 -3.90 -13.73
N ALA A 133 -20.50 -5.12 -14.18
CA ALA A 133 -21.83 -5.73 -14.12
C ALA A 133 -22.41 -5.71 -12.70
N ARG A 134 -21.60 -6.10 -11.69
CA ARG A 134 -22.01 -6.06 -10.28
C ARG A 134 -22.27 -4.63 -9.77
N SER A 135 -21.47 -3.67 -10.21
CA SER A 135 -21.66 -2.25 -9.89
C SER A 135 -22.95 -1.71 -10.52
N ASN A 136 -23.27 -2.14 -11.75
CA ASN A 136 -24.52 -1.77 -12.44
C ASN A 136 -25.74 -2.39 -11.77
N ASP A 137 -25.67 -3.65 -11.33
CA ASP A 137 -26.75 -4.29 -10.54
C ASP A 137 -26.99 -3.55 -9.22
N PHE A 138 -25.91 -3.09 -8.57
CA PHE A 138 -26.00 -2.27 -7.36
C PHE A 138 -26.65 -0.92 -7.68
N ALA A 139 -26.25 -0.25 -8.75
CA ALA A 139 -26.81 1.03 -9.16
C ALA A 139 -28.31 0.92 -9.43
N GLU A 140 -28.73 -0.09 -10.20
CA GLU A 140 -30.13 -0.33 -10.54
C GLU A 140 -31.01 -0.61 -9.32
N LYS A 141 -30.52 -1.40 -8.36
CA LYS A 141 -31.23 -1.67 -7.10
C LYS A 141 -31.40 -0.44 -6.21
N ASN A 142 -30.51 0.53 -6.30
CA ASN A 142 -30.53 1.75 -5.48
C ASN A 142 -31.01 2.99 -6.26
N GLY A 143 -31.46 2.83 -7.51
CA GLY A 143 -31.91 3.93 -8.36
C GLY A 143 -30.79 4.92 -8.73
N LEU A 144 -29.53 4.47 -8.77
CA LEU A 144 -28.37 5.28 -9.14
C LEU A 144 -28.06 5.13 -10.63
N GLN A 145 -27.37 6.13 -11.19
CA GLN A 145 -26.87 6.05 -12.56
C GLN A 145 -25.80 4.96 -12.72
N LYS A 146 -25.76 4.34 -13.89
CA LYS A 146 -24.75 3.35 -14.25
C LYS A 146 -23.49 4.07 -14.74
N TYR A 147 -22.33 3.62 -14.26
CA TYR A 147 -21.04 4.20 -14.62
C TYR A 147 -20.32 3.30 -15.62
N GLU A 148 -19.65 3.93 -16.58
CA GLU A 148 -18.95 3.25 -17.66
C GLU A 148 -17.44 3.14 -17.41
N TYR A 149 -16.85 4.17 -16.78
CA TYR A 149 -15.41 4.34 -16.60
C TYR A 149 -14.93 4.22 -15.15
N VAL A 150 -15.85 4.20 -14.17
CA VAL A 150 -15.57 3.98 -12.74
C VAL A 150 -16.55 2.98 -12.12
N LEU A 151 -16.21 2.45 -10.95
CA LEU A 151 -17.14 1.65 -10.13
C LEU A 151 -17.74 2.51 -9.01
N HIS A 152 -18.95 2.17 -8.54
CA HIS A 152 -19.55 2.89 -7.42
C HIS A 152 -18.70 2.74 -6.14
N PRO A 153 -18.37 3.84 -5.44
CA PRO A 153 -17.48 3.79 -4.28
C PRO A 153 -18.19 3.21 -3.05
N ARG A 154 -17.42 2.46 -2.24
CA ARG A 154 -17.82 2.05 -0.90
C ARG A 154 -17.31 3.07 0.11
N THR A 155 -18.22 3.87 0.66
CA THR A 155 -17.87 5.06 1.45
C THR A 155 -17.56 4.79 2.92
N THR A 156 -17.92 3.61 3.45
CA THR A 156 -17.76 3.28 4.88
C THR A 156 -16.31 3.38 5.34
N GLY A 157 -15.37 2.77 4.62
CA GLY A 157 -13.95 2.83 4.96
C GLY A 157 -13.38 4.24 4.83
N PHE A 158 -13.75 4.95 3.76
CA PHE A 158 -13.31 6.34 3.52
C PHE A 158 -13.75 7.28 4.65
N THR A 159 -15.04 7.31 4.97
CA THR A 159 -15.58 8.19 6.02
C THR A 159 -14.93 7.93 7.37
N PHE A 160 -14.74 6.65 7.70
CA PHE A 160 -14.09 6.27 8.92
C PHE A 160 -12.63 6.73 9.03
N VAL A 161 -11.83 6.55 7.97
CA VAL A 161 -10.45 7.05 7.95
C VAL A 161 -10.41 8.55 8.19
N VAL A 162 -11.25 9.30 7.47
CA VAL A 162 -11.27 10.75 7.55
C VAL A 162 -11.63 11.20 8.96
N ASP A 163 -12.63 10.58 9.58
CA ASP A 163 -13.05 10.90 10.94
C ASP A 163 -11.94 10.59 11.96
N GLN A 164 -11.34 9.40 11.91
CA GLN A 164 -10.26 9.00 12.82
C GLN A 164 -9.00 9.86 12.68
N LEU A 165 -8.57 10.17 11.45
CA LEU A 165 -7.40 11.03 11.23
C LEU A 165 -7.67 12.48 11.63
N ARG A 166 -8.92 12.95 11.50
CA ARG A 166 -9.35 14.27 11.96
C ARG A 166 -9.33 14.35 13.49
N GLU A 167 -9.85 13.33 14.18
CA GLU A 167 -9.78 13.22 15.65
C GLU A 167 -8.33 13.17 16.15
N GLY A 168 -7.47 12.39 15.49
CA GLY A 168 -6.04 12.30 15.77
C GLY A 168 -5.21 13.53 15.36
N LYS A 169 -5.82 14.56 14.77
CA LYS A 169 -5.16 15.77 14.24
C LYS A 169 -4.01 15.47 13.27
N ASN A 170 -4.15 14.40 12.49
CA ASN A 170 -3.14 13.91 11.55
C ASN A 170 -3.62 13.92 10.09
N LEU A 171 -4.70 14.66 9.80
CA LEU A 171 -5.23 14.87 8.46
C LEU A 171 -4.98 16.31 8.00
N ASP A 172 -4.16 16.49 6.96
CA ASP A 172 -3.93 17.80 6.32
C ASP A 172 -4.87 18.01 5.11
N ALA A 173 -4.90 17.04 4.20
CA ALA A 173 -5.72 17.11 2.99
C ALA A 173 -6.02 15.73 2.39
N VAL A 174 -7.11 15.64 1.64
CA VAL A 174 -7.44 14.49 0.79
C VAL A 174 -7.04 14.82 -0.65
N HIS A 175 -6.18 13.99 -1.23
CA HIS A 175 -5.78 14.12 -2.63
C HIS A 175 -6.65 13.20 -3.48
N ASP A 176 -7.47 13.79 -4.33
CA ASP A 176 -8.24 13.08 -5.33
C ASP A 176 -7.41 12.90 -6.61
N ILE A 177 -7.16 11.64 -6.99
CA ILE A 177 -6.33 11.29 -8.14
C ILE A 177 -7.19 10.51 -9.13
N THR A 178 -7.21 10.98 -10.37
CA THR A 178 -7.78 10.26 -11.52
C THR A 178 -6.64 9.96 -12.50
N VAL A 179 -6.55 8.71 -12.94
CA VAL A 179 -5.55 8.27 -13.90
C VAL A 179 -6.26 7.84 -15.17
N ALA A 180 -5.83 8.35 -16.31
CA ALA A 180 -6.35 7.97 -17.61
C ALA A 180 -5.23 7.55 -18.56
N TYR A 181 -5.56 6.58 -19.42
CA TYR A 181 -4.61 5.98 -20.36
C TYR A 181 -5.15 6.21 -21.79
N PRO A 182 -4.56 7.14 -22.57
CA PRO A 182 -4.99 7.40 -23.94
C PRO A 182 -4.94 6.17 -24.85
N HIS A 183 -3.94 5.34 -24.59
CA HIS A 183 -3.58 4.13 -25.33
C HIS A 183 -3.22 3.01 -24.35
N ASN A 184 -3.76 1.83 -24.59
CA ASN A 184 -3.45 0.56 -23.91
C ASN A 184 -3.60 0.62 -22.38
N ILE A 185 -4.79 0.31 -21.90
CA ILE A 185 -5.07 0.19 -20.45
C ILE A 185 -4.40 -1.09 -19.93
N PRO A 186 -3.44 -1.00 -19.00
CA PRO A 186 -2.74 -2.16 -18.49
C PRO A 186 -3.65 -2.95 -17.53
N GLN A 187 -4.44 -3.88 -18.07
CA GLN A 187 -5.36 -4.70 -17.28
C GLN A 187 -4.78 -6.08 -16.89
N SER A 188 -3.75 -6.57 -17.60
CA SER A 188 -3.17 -7.90 -17.37
C SER A 188 -1.65 -7.86 -17.38
N GLU A 189 -1.02 -8.69 -16.54
CA GLU A 189 0.43 -8.90 -16.56
C GLU A 189 0.92 -9.43 -17.93
N LYS A 190 0.04 -9.97 -18.77
CA LYS A 190 0.38 -10.38 -20.14
C LYS A 190 0.78 -9.21 -21.04
N HIS A 191 0.17 -8.03 -20.87
CA HIS A 191 0.52 -6.85 -21.66
C HIS A 191 1.98 -6.43 -21.38
N LEU A 192 2.39 -6.54 -20.12
CA LEU A 192 3.77 -6.28 -19.70
C LEU A 192 4.77 -7.25 -20.36
N LEU A 193 4.42 -8.53 -20.51
CA LEU A 193 5.27 -9.52 -21.19
C LEU A 193 5.34 -9.32 -22.71
N GLN A 194 4.27 -8.79 -23.32
CA GLN A 194 4.21 -8.49 -24.75
C GLN A 194 4.93 -7.18 -25.11
N GLY A 195 5.45 -6.46 -24.11
CA GLY A 195 6.03 -5.14 -24.31
C GLY A 195 4.98 -4.06 -24.60
N ASP A 196 3.71 -4.36 -24.34
CA ASP A 196 2.60 -3.46 -24.56
C ASP A 196 2.42 -2.54 -23.35
N PHE A 197 3.22 -1.47 -23.34
CA PHE A 197 3.20 -0.46 -22.30
C PHE A 197 2.43 0.79 -22.76
N PRO A 198 1.69 1.46 -21.86
CA PRO A 198 1.09 2.74 -22.18
C PRO A 198 2.18 3.74 -22.51
N MET A 199 2.12 4.30 -23.73
CA MET A 199 3.07 5.32 -24.20
C MET A 199 2.90 6.64 -23.45
N GLU A 200 1.71 6.88 -22.92
CA GLU A 200 1.34 8.11 -22.24
C GLU A 200 0.37 7.79 -21.10
N ILE A 201 0.50 8.52 -19.99
CA ILE A 201 -0.38 8.40 -18.83
C ILE A 201 -0.74 9.80 -18.36
N HIS A 202 -2.03 10.08 -18.24
CA HIS A 202 -2.54 11.36 -17.79
C HIS A 202 -2.97 11.25 -16.33
N PHE A 203 -2.44 12.13 -15.49
CA PHE A 203 -2.84 12.26 -14.09
C PHE A 203 -3.60 13.56 -13.89
N HIS A 204 -4.80 13.46 -13.34
CA HIS A 204 -5.53 14.60 -12.80
C HIS A 204 -5.51 14.50 -11.28
N VAL A 205 -4.89 15.49 -10.62
CA VAL A 205 -4.74 15.53 -9.16
C VAL A 205 -5.41 16.78 -8.62
N HIS A 206 -6.30 16.60 -7.65
CA HIS A 206 -6.94 17.70 -6.94
C HIS A 206 -6.77 17.54 -5.44
N ARG A 207 -6.27 18.59 -4.76
CA ARG A 207 -6.06 18.59 -3.31
C ARG A 207 -7.24 19.28 -2.62
N TYR A 208 -7.90 18.57 -1.72
CA TYR A 208 -8.94 19.09 -0.84
C TYR A 208 -8.40 19.28 0.58
N PRO A 209 -8.13 20.52 1.04
CA PRO A 209 -7.75 20.80 2.41
C PRO A 209 -8.80 20.30 3.41
N ILE A 210 -8.39 19.92 4.61
CA ILE A 210 -9.30 19.46 5.66
C ILE A 210 -10.46 20.42 5.92
N ASP A 211 -10.22 21.74 5.85
CA ASP A 211 -11.22 22.78 6.09
C ASP A 211 -12.37 22.77 5.06
N THR A 212 -12.14 22.16 3.89
CA THR A 212 -13.15 22.04 2.83
C THR A 212 -13.98 20.77 2.91
N LEU A 213 -13.57 19.82 3.78
CA LEU A 213 -14.25 18.54 3.92
C LEU A 213 -15.44 18.68 4.87
N PRO A 214 -16.60 18.06 4.55
CA PRO A 214 -17.73 18.02 5.46
C PRO A 214 -17.40 17.40 6.82
N THR A 215 -18.12 17.84 7.85
CA THR A 215 -17.94 17.37 9.22
C THR A 215 -18.81 16.15 9.54
N SER A 216 -20.02 16.08 8.98
CA SER A 216 -20.91 14.94 9.21
C SER A 216 -20.50 13.74 8.38
N LYS A 217 -20.73 12.54 8.92
CA LYS A 217 -20.44 11.28 8.25
C LYS A 217 -21.26 11.12 6.97
N GLU A 218 -22.54 11.47 7.01
CA GLU A 218 -23.47 11.38 5.89
C GLU A 218 -23.05 12.32 4.76
N ASP A 219 -22.66 13.55 5.10
CA ASP A 219 -22.16 14.53 4.14
C ASP A 219 -20.83 14.09 3.51
N LEU A 220 -19.95 13.43 4.28
CA LEU A 220 -18.72 12.84 3.75
C LEU A 220 -19.00 11.67 2.79
N GLN A 221 -20.03 10.86 3.05
CA GLN A 221 -20.46 9.82 2.11
C GLN A 221 -20.94 10.45 0.81
N LEU A 222 -21.81 11.46 0.89
CA LEU A 222 -22.33 12.18 -0.27
C LEU A 222 -21.19 12.87 -1.05
N TRP A 223 -20.26 13.49 -0.34
CA TRP A 223 -19.06 14.09 -0.93
C TRP A 223 -18.25 13.06 -1.72
N CYS A 224 -18.03 11.86 -1.16
CA CYS A 224 -17.32 10.79 -1.84
C CYS A 224 -18.07 10.29 -3.09
N HIS A 225 -19.39 10.11 -3.01
CA HIS A 225 -20.20 9.76 -4.18
C HIS A 225 -20.09 10.80 -5.30
N LYS A 226 -20.17 12.10 -4.95
CA LYS A 226 -20.04 13.20 -5.90
C LYS A 226 -18.67 13.22 -6.59
N ARG A 227 -17.58 12.91 -5.87
CA ARG A 227 -16.25 12.78 -6.48
C ARG A 227 -16.19 11.68 -7.53
N TRP A 228 -16.89 10.57 -7.32
CA TRP A 228 -16.97 9.49 -8.31
C TRP A 228 -17.82 9.84 -9.52
N GLU A 229 -18.91 10.57 -9.33
CA GLU A 229 -19.70 11.14 -10.43
C GLU A 229 -18.86 12.09 -11.29
N GLU A 230 -18.14 13.01 -10.67
CA GLU A 230 -17.24 13.93 -11.38
C GLU A 230 -16.10 13.19 -12.11
N LYS A 231 -15.61 12.08 -11.56
CA LYS A 231 -14.61 11.23 -12.21
C LYS A 231 -15.18 10.52 -13.44
N GLU A 232 -16.39 9.98 -13.33
CA GLU A 232 -17.07 9.36 -14.46
C GLU A 232 -17.19 10.35 -15.62
N GLU A 233 -17.68 11.56 -15.36
CA GLU A 233 -17.87 12.57 -16.40
C GLU A 233 -16.54 13.06 -16.97
N ARG A 234 -15.51 13.22 -16.11
CA ARG A 234 -14.16 13.57 -16.54
C ARG A 234 -13.55 12.51 -17.45
N LEU A 235 -13.68 11.23 -17.09
CA LEU A 235 -13.15 10.12 -17.90
C LEU A 235 -13.96 9.97 -19.19
N ARG A 236 -15.28 10.15 -19.15
CA ARG A 236 -16.13 10.18 -20.34
C ARG A 236 -15.68 11.25 -21.32
N SER A 237 -15.52 12.49 -20.85
CA SER A 237 -15.00 13.60 -21.65
C SER A 237 -13.60 13.31 -22.20
N PHE A 238 -12.73 12.70 -21.38
CA PHE A 238 -11.38 12.33 -21.80
C PHE A 238 -11.38 11.30 -22.94
N TYR A 239 -12.13 10.20 -22.79
CA TYR A 239 -12.14 9.11 -23.76
C TYR A 239 -12.96 9.41 -25.02
N GLN A 240 -13.95 10.31 -24.94
CA GLN A 240 -14.75 10.74 -26.09
C GLN A 240 -14.15 11.94 -26.83
N GLY A 241 -13.39 12.79 -26.12
CA GLY A 241 -12.77 13.99 -26.67
C GLY A 241 -11.32 13.76 -27.14
N GLU A 242 -10.50 14.80 -26.95
CA GLU A 242 -9.11 14.85 -27.41
C GLU A 242 -8.10 14.08 -26.53
N LYS A 243 -8.58 13.25 -25.58
CA LYS A 243 -7.75 12.44 -24.67
C LYS A 243 -6.71 13.24 -23.89
N ASN A 244 -7.12 14.42 -23.41
CA ASN A 244 -6.30 15.28 -22.58
C ASN A 244 -7.13 15.89 -21.44
N PHE A 245 -6.46 16.32 -20.37
CA PHE A 245 -7.10 17.04 -19.26
C PHE A 245 -6.96 18.57 -19.36
N TYR A 246 -6.72 19.14 -20.55
CA TYR A 246 -6.43 20.57 -20.69
C TYR A 246 -7.55 21.48 -20.16
N PHE A 247 -8.79 20.98 -20.10
CA PHE A 247 -9.92 21.70 -19.50
C PHE A 247 -9.72 22.05 -18.01
N THR A 248 -8.79 21.39 -17.32
CA THR A 248 -8.48 21.61 -15.89
C THR A 248 -7.31 22.58 -15.64
N GLY A 249 -6.71 23.11 -16.71
CA GLY A 249 -5.53 23.96 -16.65
C GLY A 249 -4.22 23.16 -16.63
N GLN A 250 -3.14 23.73 -17.16
CA GLN A 250 -1.82 23.10 -17.12
C GLN A 250 -1.18 23.31 -15.74
N SER A 251 -0.94 22.21 -15.03
CA SER A 251 -0.10 22.23 -13.83
C SER A 251 1.37 22.30 -14.20
N VAL A 252 2.13 23.15 -13.51
CA VAL A 252 3.59 23.21 -13.66
C VAL A 252 4.18 21.89 -13.16
N VAL A 253 4.61 21.04 -14.10
CA VAL A 253 5.32 19.81 -13.76
C VAL A 253 6.69 20.23 -13.21
N PRO A 254 7.08 19.77 -12.00
CA PRO A 254 8.42 20.06 -11.49
C PRO A 254 9.46 19.52 -12.47
N PRO A 255 10.66 20.13 -12.54
CA PRO A 255 11.66 19.73 -13.51
C PRO A 255 11.94 18.23 -13.39
N CYS A 256 11.56 17.48 -14.43
CA CYS A 256 11.86 16.07 -14.53
C CYS A 256 13.37 15.88 -14.48
N LYS A 257 13.83 14.78 -13.85
CA LYS A 257 15.25 14.42 -13.87
C LYS A 257 15.68 14.27 -15.33
N SER A 258 16.88 14.74 -15.67
CA SER A 258 17.42 14.59 -17.03
C SER A 258 17.29 13.15 -17.52
N GLU A 259 16.89 12.96 -18.78
CA GLU A 259 16.73 11.66 -19.44
C GLU A 259 17.96 10.76 -19.23
N LEU A 260 19.17 11.32 -19.33
CA LEU A 260 20.42 10.59 -19.08
C LEU A 260 20.51 10.00 -17.67
N ARG A 261 20.13 10.77 -16.64
CA ARG A 261 20.13 10.29 -15.25
C ARG A 261 19.12 9.16 -15.08
N VAL A 262 17.93 9.28 -15.66
CA VAL A 262 16.90 8.25 -15.60
C VAL A 262 17.39 6.97 -16.30
N PHE A 263 17.99 7.12 -17.48
CA PHE A 263 18.57 6.02 -18.25
C PHE A 263 19.68 5.31 -17.48
N VAL A 264 20.66 6.04 -16.94
CA VAL A 264 21.77 5.46 -16.17
C VAL A 264 21.25 4.73 -14.94
N VAL A 265 20.31 5.30 -14.19
CA VAL A 265 19.70 4.63 -13.05
C VAL A 265 18.96 3.36 -13.47
N LYS A 266 18.23 3.39 -14.59
CA LYS A 266 17.55 2.21 -15.13
C LYS A 266 18.54 1.11 -15.51
N LEU A 267 19.61 1.47 -16.22
CA LEU A 267 20.67 0.53 -16.62
C LEU A 267 21.37 -0.10 -15.41
N LEU A 268 21.79 0.71 -14.45
CA LEU A 268 22.43 0.23 -13.22
C LEU A 268 21.48 -0.67 -12.42
N SER A 269 20.19 -0.33 -12.37
CA SER A 269 19.19 -1.16 -11.69
C SER A 269 19.03 -2.52 -12.39
N ILE A 270 18.92 -2.53 -13.72
CA ILE A 270 18.81 -3.77 -14.51
C ILE A 270 20.06 -4.64 -14.31
N LEU A 271 21.26 -4.06 -14.42
CA LEU A 271 22.51 -4.77 -14.20
C LEU A 271 22.58 -5.37 -12.78
N TYR A 272 22.26 -4.55 -11.76
CA TYR A 272 22.24 -5.01 -10.38
C TYR A 272 21.30 -6.20 -10.20
N TRP A 273 20.03 -6.07 -10.60
CA TRP A 273 19.03 -7.13 -10.41
C TRP A 273 19.33 -8.40 -11.23
N THR A 274 19.92 -8.24 -12.41
CA THR A 274 20.30 -9.35 -13.30
C THR A 274 21.49 -10.13 -12.77
N LEU A 275 22.47 -9.47 -12.12
CA LEU A 275 23.63 -10.13 -11.52
C LEU A 275 23.31 -10.67 -10.12
N PHE A 276 22.58 -9.91 -9.33
CA PHE A 276 22.26 -10.23 -7.95
C PHE A 276 21.41 -11.51 -7.84
N SER A 277 20.35 -11.64 -8.64
CA SER A 277 19.44 -12.80 -8.57
C SER A 277 20.13 -14.16 -8.80
N PRO A 278 20.90 -14.39 -9.89
CA PRO A 278 21.62 -15.65 -10.08
C PRO A 278 22.76 -15.84 -9.08
N ALA A 279 23.45 -14.77 -8.66
CA ALA A 279 24.46 -14.86 -7.61
C ALA A 279 23.86 -15.39 -6.31
N MET A 280 22.64 -14.97 -5.95
CA MET A 280 21.95 -15.50 -4.77
C MET A 280 21.55 -16.97 -4.93
N CYS A 281 21.03 -17.37 -6.09
CA CYS A 281 20.76 -18.78 -6.37
C CYS A 281 22.03 -19.64 -6.25
N LEU A 282 23.15 -19.13 -6.76
CA LEU A 282 24.45 -19.78 -6.65
C LEU A 282 24.94 -19.86 -5.20
N LEU A 283 24.79 -18.80 -4.40
CA LEU A 283 25.15 -18.81 -2.98
C LEU A 283 24.32 -19.81 -2.17
N ILE A 284 23.01 -19.89 -2.43
CA ILE A 284 22.12 -20.89 -1.82
C ILE A 284 22.56 -22.30 -2.23
N TYR A 285 22.97 -22.52 -3.49
CA TYR A 285 23.44 -23.82 -3.94
C TYR A 285 24.79 -24.22 -3.29
N LEU A 286 25.76 -23.31 -3.29
CA LEU A 286 27.14 -23.59 -2.86
C LEU A 286 27.30 -23.70 -1.34
N TYR A 287 26.61 -22.87 -0.56
CA TYR A 287 26.86 -22.73 0.88
C TYR A 287 25.73 -23.29 1.75
N SER A 288 26.05 -24.28 2.58
CA SER A 288 25.08 -24.88 3.52
C SER A 288 24.52 -23.87 4.53
N LEU A 289 25.36 -22.97 5.04
CA LEU A 289 24.92 -21.93 5.99
C LEU A 289 23.85 -21.00 5.40
N VAL A 290 23.97 -20.64 4.12
CA VAL A 290 22.99 -19.78 3.43
C VAL A 290 21.66 -20.51 3.26
N ARG A 291 21.68 -21.83 2.98
CA ARG A 291 20.47 -22.66 2.92
C ARG A 291 19.75 -22.69 4.27
N TRP A 292 20.48 -22.94 5.35
CA TRP A 292 19.90 -22.96 6.68
C TRP A 292 19.34 -21.60 7.08
N TYR A 293 20.05 -20.51 6.81
CA TYR A 293 19.54 -19.15 7.03
C TYR A 293 18.24 -18.91 6.27
N PHE A 294 18.19 -19.28 4.98
CA PHE A 294 17.00 -19.11 4.14
C PHE A 294 15.81 -19.93 4.67
N ILE A 295 16.02 -21.20 5.02
CA ILE A 295 14.98 -22.08 5.58
C ILE A 295 14.49 -21.53 6.94
N ILE A 296 15.39 -21.16 7.84
CA ILE A 296 15.04 -20.60 9.15
C ILE A 296 14.22 -19.32 8.96
N THR A 297 14.62 -18.45 8.05
CA THR A 297 13.90 -17.20 7.74
C THR A 297 12.48 -17.52 7.25
N ILE A 298 12.33 -18.42 6.27
CA ILE A 298 11.00 -18.86 5.80
C ILE A 298 10.16 -19.40 6.96
N VAL A 299 10.73 -20.28 7.78
CA VAL A 299 10.02 -20.87 8.92
C VAL A 299 9.58 -19.79 9.90
N ILE A 300 10.45 -18.82 10.22
CA ILE A 300 10.10 -17.67 11.08
C ILE A 300 8.94 -16.90 10.47
N PHE A 301 9.01 -16.48 9.19
CA PHE A 301 7.94 -15.70 8.56
C PHE A 301 6.62 -16.49 8.47
N VAL A 302 6.66 -17.79 8.16
CA VAL A 302 5.46 -18.63 8.10
C VAL A 302 4.85 -18.84 9.49
N LEU A 303 5.66 -19.14 10.50
CA LEU A 303 5.20 -19.30 11.88
C LEU A 303 4.65 -17.98 12.41
N GLN A 304 5.33 -16.87 12.14
CA GLN A 304 4.92 -15.56 12.54
C GLN A 304 3.54 -15.20 11.96
N GLU A 305 3.35 -15.43 10.66
CA GLU A 305 2.06 -15.24 9.99
C GLU A 305 0.97 -16.13 10.58
N ARG A 306 1.26 -17.41 10.84
CA ARG A 306 0.28 -18.38 11.34
C ARG A 306 -0.12 -18.16 12.79
N ILE A 307 0.82 -17.73 13.62
CA ILE A 307 0.62 -17.58 15.07
C ILE A 307 0.11 -16.18 15.41
N PHE A 308 0.72 -15.15 14.83
CA PHE A 308 0.47 -13.76 15.20
C PHE A 308 -0.31 -12.96 14.16
N GLY A 309 -0.54 -13.52 12.97
CA GLY A 309 -1.34 -12.90 11.90
C GLY A 309 -0.60 -11.85 11.06
N GLY A 310 0.71 -11.64 11.28
CA GLY A 310 1.56 -10.77 10.46
C GLY A 310 2.54 -9.92 11.26
N LEU A 311 3.45 -9.22 10.57
CA LEU A 311 4.39 -8.27 11.22
C LEU A 311 3.65 -7.09 11.87
N GLU A 312 2.62 -6.57 11.20
CA GLU A 312 1.87 -5.39 11.64
C GLU A 312 1.21 -5.59 13.02
N ILE A 313 0.67 -6.77 13.29
CA ILE A 313 0.02 -7.09 14.57
C ILE A 313 1.06 -7.20 15.68
N ILE A 314 2.23 -7.76 15.39
CA ILE A 314 3.34 -7.83 16.34
C ILE A 314 3.85 -6.44 16.66
N GLU A 315 4.04 -5.60 15.64
CA GLU A 315 4.46 -4.21 15.80
C GLU A 315 3.47 -3.44 16.69
N LEU A 316 2.18 -3.55 16.39
CA LEU A 316 1.11 -2.93 17.18
C LEU A 316 1.07 -3.47 18.62
N ALA A 317 1.31 -4.77 18.83
CA ALA A 317 1.38 -5.38 20.16
C ALA A 317 2.61 -4.89 20.94
N CYS A 318 3.77 -4.78 20.29
CA CYS A 318 4.98 -4.20 20.86
C CYS A 318 4.77 -2.73 21.22
N TYR A 319 4.15 -1.95 20.33
CA TYR A 319 3.78 -0.56 20.59
C TYR A 319 2.88 -0.46 21.83
N ARG A 320 1.79 -1.23 21.87
CA ARG A 320 0.88 -1.27 23.02
C ARG A 320 1.58 -1.68 24.31
N PHE A 321 2.50 -2.64 24.26
CA PHE A 321 3.26 -3.08 25.43
C PHE A 321 4.18 -1.96 25.96
N LEU A 322 4.87 -1.27 25.06
CA LEU A 322 5.79 -0.17 25.41
C LEU A 322 5.04 1.10 25.85
N HIS A 323 3.90 1.42 25.22
CA HIS A 323 3.12 2.64 25.46
C HIS A 323 1.94 2.50 26.43
N LYS A 324 1.51 1.30 26.86
CA LYS A 324 0.53 1.14 27.97
C LYS A 324 1.14 1.35 29.36
N GLN A 325 2.46 1.26 29.52
CA GLN A 325 3.09 1.44 30.84
C GLN A 325 2.93 2.84 31.45
N PRO A 326 2.95 3.96 30.70
CA PRO A 326 2.74 5.28 31.28
C PRO A 326 1.28 5.57 31.70
N TYR A 327 0.29 5.05 30.98
CA TYR A 327 -1.13 5.38 31.22
C TYR A 327 -1.74 4.66 32.44
N LEU A 328 -1.28 3.43 32.73
CA LEU A 328 -1.69 2.71 33.93
C LEU A 328 -0.99 3.23 35.20
N ASN A 329 0.24 3.76 35.08
CA ASN A 329 0.96 4.36 36.20
C ASN A 329 0.43 5.77 36.55
N SER A 330 -0.09 6.54 35.58
CA SER A 330 -0.72 7.84 35.89
C SER A 330 -2.10 7.71 36.57
N LYS A 331 -2.83 6.61 36.29
CA LYS A 331 -4.10 6.27 36.96
C LYS A 331 -3.95 5.60 38.33
N LYS A 332 -2.77 5.08 38.66
CA LYS A 332 -2.45 4.58 40.01
C LYS A 332 -1.93 5.67 40.96
N ASN A 333 -1.49 6.81 40.40
CA ASN A 333 -0.95 7.96 41.13
C ASN A 333 -1.91 9.18 41.17
N LYS A 334 -3.16 9.01 40.75
CA LYS A 334 -4.30 9.89 41.04
C LYS A 334 -5.31 9.08 41.84
#